data_AF-A0A383EH11-F1
#
_entry.id   AF-A0A383EH11-F1
#
_cell.length_a   1.000
_cell.length_b   1.000
_cell.length_c   1.000
_cell.angle_alpha   90.00
_cell.angle_beta   90.00
_cell.angle_gamma   90.00
#
_symmetry.space_group_name_H-M   'P 1'
#
loop_
_entity.id
_entity.type
_entity.pdbx_description
1 polymer ?
#
loop_
_entity_poly.entity_id
_entity_poly.type
_entity_poly.pdbx_seq_one_letter_code
_entity_poly.pdbx_strand_id
1 'polypeptide(L)'
;MALFAGVALVSLGSAYYHWSPTNDSLVFDRLPMSAGFMALFVALLGEAVDRRLVRWGLVPALLLGMASVVYWAMFEDLRPYLWVQIIPLLTIPVVMLLYRGRLAHGWWLAAALGLYLLAKGAELLHAQVYALSLELFSGHTLKHLLAAAGCYCLVLIQRGRCRPLQPV
;
A
#
# COMPACT_ATOMS: atom_id res chain seq x y z
N MET A 1 -7.35 -7.24 8.40
CA MET A 1 -7.81 -8.28 7.45
C MET A 1 -7.97 -7.71 6.05
N ALA A 2 -8.79 -6.67 5.83
CA ALA A 2 -8.98 -6.07 4.50
C ALA A 2 -7.67 -5.69 3.78
N LEU A 3 -6.72 -5.03 4.48
CA LEU A 3 -5.41 -4.70 3.95
C LEU A 3 -4.64 -5.91 3.40
N PHE A 4 -4.51 -6.98 4.20
CA PHE A 4 -3.76 -8.17 3.82
C PHE A 4 -4.46 -8.99 2.73
N ALA A 5 -5.79 -9.05 2.75
CA ALA A 5 -6.56 -9.62 1.65
C ALA A 5 -6.32 -8.83 0.35
N GLY A 6 -6.31 -7.49 0.43
CA GLY A 6 -5.94 -6.62 -0.69
C GLY A 6 -4.54 -6.94 -1.22
N VAL A 7 -3.52 -7.02 -0.37
CA VAL A 7 -2.14 -7.38 -0.78
C VAL A 7 -2.07 -8.74 -1.47
N ALA A 8 -2.76 -9.76 -0.94
CA ALA A 8 -2.82 -11.07 -1.58
C ALA A 8 -3.48 -10.98 -2.96
N LEU A 9 -4.60 -10.27 -3.09
CA LEU A 9 -5.28 -10.07 -4.37
C LEU A 9 -4.43 -9.25 -5.36
N VAL A 10 -3.66 -8.26 -4.90
CA VAL A 10 -2.69 -7.52 -5.74
C VAL A 10 -1.65 -8.46 -6.31
N SER A 11 -1.12 -9.41 -5.55
CA SER A 11 -0.15 -10.37 -6.10
C SER A 11 -0.73 -11.19 -7.26
N LEU A 12 -2.00 -11.59 -7.17
CA LEU A 12 -2.70 -12.30 -8.24
C LEU A 12 -3.01 -11.40 -9.45
N GLY A 13 -3.53 -10.19 -9.19
CA GLY A 13 -3.85 -9.20 -10.22
C GLY A 13 -2.61 -8.73 -10.98
N SER A 14 -1.52 -8.47 -10.26
CA SER A 14 -0.21 -8.11 -10.83
C SER A 14 0.32 -9.25 -11.70
N ALA A 15 0.26 -10.51 -11.23
CA ALA A 15 0.69 -11.67 -12.02
C ALA A 15 -0.13 -11.81 -13.31
N TYR A 16 -1.46 -11.64 -13.24
CA TYR A 16 -2.34 -11.67 -14.40
C TYR A 16 -2.04 -10.54 -15.40
N TYR A 17 -1.79 -9.32 -14.90
CA TYR A 17 -1.38 -8.19 -15.73
C TYR A 17 -0.05 -8.45 -16.46
N HIS A 18 0.96 -9.03 -15.79
CA HIS A 18 2.24 -9.37 -16.44
C HIS A 18 2.12 -10.51 -17.45
N TRP A 19 1.15 -11.41 -17.25
CA TRP A 19 0.84 -12.46 -18.22
C TRP A 19 0.18 -11.91 -19.49
N SER A 20 -0.70 -10.92 -19.34
CA SER A 20 -1.46 -10.31 -20.46
C SER A 20 -1.58 -8.80 -20.27
N PRO A 21 -0.57 -8.00 -20.66
CA PRO A 21 -0.50 -6.57 -20.32
C PRO A 21 -1.48 -5.74 -21.15
N THR A 22 -2.67 -5.48 -20.59
CA THR A 22 -3.72 -4.64 -21.17
C THR A 22 -4.31 -3.73 -20.09
N ASN A 23 -5.05 -2.67 -20.49
CA ASN A 23 -5.76 -1.83 -19.52
C ASN A 23 -6.79 -2.65 -18.72
N ASP A 24 -7.45 -3.62 -19.37
CA ASP A 24 -8.43 -4.49 -18.71
C ASP A 24 -7.79 -5.39 -17.66
N SER A 25 -6.63 -5.99 -17.95
CA SER A 25 -5.92 -6.80 -16.95
C SER A 25 -5.34 -5.94 -15.83
N LEU A 26 -4.98 -4.68 -16.11
CA LEU A 26 -4.48 -3.71 -15.13
C LEU A 26 -5.55 -3.29 -14.11
N VAL A 27 -6.83 -3.37 -14.45
CA VAL A 27 -7.93 -3.15 -13.49
C VAL A 27 -7.83 -4.14 -12.33
N PHE A 28 -7.49 -5.41 -12.61
CA PHE A 28 -7.37 -6.46 -11.58
C PHE A 28 -6.17 -6.26 -10.66
N ASP A 29 -5.15 -5.52 -11.08
CA ASP A 29 -4.04 -5.09 -10.22
C ASP A 29 -4.44 -3.87 -9.37
N ARG A 30 -5.05 -2.85 -9.99
CA ARG A 30 -5.36 -1.56 -9.34
C ARG A 30 -6.52 -1.62 -8.36
N LEU A 31 -7.55 -2.44 -8.62
CA LEU A 31 -8.69 -2.60 -7.72
C LEU A 31 -8.27 -3.06 -6.31
N PRO A 32 -7.62 -4.22 -6.13
CA PRO A 32 -7.19 -4.67 -4.81
C PRO A 32 -6.12 -3.76 -4.21
N MET A 33 -5.30 -3.10 -5.03
CA MET A 33 -4.30 -2.13 -4.57
C MET A 33 -4.97 -0.91 -3.92
N SER A 34 -5.96 -0.32 -4.59
CA SER A 34 -6.74 0.82 -4.08
C SER A 34 -7.44 0.48 -2.76
N ALA A 35 -8.01 -0.73 -2.66
CA ALA A 35 -8.65 -1.24 -1.46
C ALA A 35 -7.63 -1.41 -0.31
N GLY A 36 -6.43 -1.93 -0.61
CA GLY A 36 -5.34 -2.02 0.36
C GLY A 36 -4.93 -0.66 0.92
N PHE A 37 -4.71 0.33 0.04
CA PHE A 37 -4.39 1.70 0.42
C PHE A 37 -5.45 2.35 1.31
N MET A 38 -6.73 2.20 0.95
CA MET A 38 -7.84 2.74 1.73
C MET A 38 -8.02 2.02 3.08
N ALA A 39 -7.79 0.71 3.12
CA ALA A 39 -7.78 -0.04 4.38
C ALA A 39 -6.64 0.41 5.30
N LEU A 40 -5.44 0.69 4.76
CA LEU A 40 -4.33 1.26 5.52
C LEU A 40 -4.69 2.64 6.07
N PHE A 41 -5.22 3.53 5.24
CA PHE A 41 -5.63 4.87 5.64
C PHE A 41 -6.60 4.86 6.82
N VAL A 42 -7.67 4.09 6.72
CA VAL A 42 -8.68 3.97 7.78
C VAL A 42 -8.10 3.34 9.04
N ALA A 43 -7.20 2.35 8.91
CA ALA A 43 -6.52 1.75 10.05
C ALA A 43 -5.63 2.77 10.79
N LEU A 44 -4.88 3.61 10.07
CA LEU A 44 -4.04 4.65 10.64
C LEU A 44 -4.87 5.69 11.41
N LEU A 45 -5.98 6.14 10.83
CA LEU A 45 -6.89 7.07 11.51
C LEU A 45 -7.55 6.44 12.74
N GLY A 46 -7.94 5.17 12.63
CA GLY A 46 -8.51 4.40 13.73
C GLY A 46 -7.60 4.27 14.95
N GLU A 47 -6.30 4.13 14.69
CA GLU A 47 -5.29 3.98 15.73
C GLU A 47 -4.84 5.31 16.31
N ALA A 48 -4.62 6.32 15.47
CA ALA A 48 -4.14 7.62 15.90
C ALA A 48 -5.24 8.44 16.60
N VAL A 49 -6.47 8.40 16.06
CA VAL A 49 -7.57 9.30 16.41
C VAL A 49 -8.65 8.58 17.23
N ASP A 50 -9.44 7.71 16.59
CA ASP A 50 -10.57 6.99 17.23
C ASP A 50 -10.94 5.73 16.45
N ARG A 51 -11.06 4.59 17.14
CA ARG A 51 -11.46 3.29 16.57
C ARG A 51 -12.81 3.33 15.85
N ARG A 52 -13.72 4.25 16.20
CA ARG A 52 -15.01 4.44 15.50
C ARG A 52 -14.82 4.76 14.02
N LEU A 53 -13.71 5.40 13.64
CA LEU A 53 -13.37 5.67 12.24
C LEU A 53 -13.18 4.39 11.43
N VAL A 54 -12.69 3.31 12.04
CA VAL A 54 -12.59 2.01 11.36
C VAL A 54 -13.96 1.41 11.14
N ARG A 55 -14.82 1.44 12.17
CA ARG A 55 -16.17 0.87 12.10
C ARG A 55 -17.00 1.50 11.00
N TRP A 56 -16.95 2.83 10.86
CA TRP A 56 -17.81 3.56 9.94
C TRP A 56 -17.11 3.95 8.64
N GLY A 57 -15.80 4.14 8.65
CA GLY A 57 -15.03 4.65 7.51
C GLY A 57 -14.49 3.56 6.58
N LEU A 58 -14.37 2.30 7.03
CA LEU A 58 -13.74 1.25 6.21
C LEU A 58 -14.52 0.99 4.92
N VAL A 59 -15.83 0.72 5.00
CA VAL A 59 -16.63 0.41 3.80
C VAL A 59 -16.68 1.60 2.83
N PRO A 60 -16.97 2.85 3.26
CA PRO A 60 -16.91 4.01 2.37
C PRO A 60 -15.53 4.20 1.71
N ALA A 61 -14.44 4.03 2.45
CA ALA A 61 -13.09 4.19 1.90
C ALA A 61 -12.77 3.11 0.86
N LEU A 62 -13.15 1.85 1.11
CA LEU A 62 -12.99 0.78 0.13
C LEU A 62 -13.77 1.05 -1.16
N LEU A 63 -15.03 1.48 -1.03
CA LEU A 63 -15.86 1.87 -2.18
C LEU A 63 -15.25 3.04 -2.95
N LEU A 64 -14.73 4.06 -2.26
CA LEU A 64 -14.04 5.19 -2.88
C LEU A 64 -12.80 4.73 -3.66
N GLY A 65 -12.01 3.83 -3.08
CA GLY A 65 -10.84 3.25 -3.74
C GLY A 65 -11.24 2.52 -5.03
N MET A 66 -12.20 1.60 -4.95
CA MET A 66 -12.68 0.85 -6.11
C MET A 66 -13.31 1.75 -7.18
N ALA A 67 -14.12 2.74 -6.76
CA ALA A 67 -14.74 3.71 -7.65
C ALA A 67 -13.69 4.53 -8.40
N SER A 68 -12.56 4.88 -7.78
CA SER A 68 -11.47 5.59 -8.45
C SER A 68 -10.85 4.79 -9.61
N VAL A 69 -10.80 3.46 -9.48
CA VAL A 69 -10.28 2.57 -10.54
C VAL A 69 -11.31 2.38 -11.64
N VAL A 70 -12.58 2.20 -11.29
CA VAL A 70 -13.68 2.14 -12.28
C VAL A 70 -13.75 3.45 -13.07
N TYR A 71 -13.62 4.58 -12.39
CA TYR A 71 -13.57 5.89 -13.03
C TYR A 71 -12.41 5.98 -14.03
N TRP A 72 -11.21 5.56 -13.62
CA TRP A 72 -10.07 5.50 -14.54
C TRP A 72 -10.35 4.57 -15.74
N ALA A 73 -10.96 3.40 -15.53
CA ALA A 73 -11.24 2.46 -16.61
C ALA A 73 -12.26 3.00 -17.63
N MET A 74 -13.20 3.86 -17.19
CA MET A 74 -14.24 4.43 -18.05
C MET A 74 -13.82 5.73 -18.74
N PHE A 75 -13.04 6.56 -18.06
CA PHE A 75 -12.74 7.93 -18.49
C PHE A 75 -11.25 8.17 -18.78
N GLU A 76 -10.42 7.14 -18.64
CA GLU A 76 -8.95 7.18 -18.80
C GLU A 76 -8.23 8.22 -17.93
N ASP A 77 -8.92 8.78 -16.93
CA ASP A 77 -8.37 9.79 -16.03
C ASP A 77 -7.88 9.14 -14.72
N LEU A 78 -6.56 9.17 -14.55
CA LEU A 78 -5.85 8.54 -13.43
C LEU A 78 -5.85 9.39 -12.15
N ARG A 79 -6.22 10.67 -12.22
CA ARG A 79 -6.05 11.62 -11.10
C ARG A 79 -6.77 11.16 -9.82
N PRO A 80 -8.03 10.68 -9.85
CA PRO A 80 -8.70 10.19 -8.63
C PRO A 80 -7.98 9.00 -7.99
N TYR A 81 -7.53 8.05 -8.81
CA TYR A 81 -6.78 6.89 -8.35
C TYR A 81 -5.42 7.27 -7.74
N LEU A 82 -4.76 8.30 -8.30
CA LEU A 82 -3.52 8.82 -7.73
C LEU A 82 -3.74 9.41 -6.33
N TRP A 83 -4.83 10.16 -6.12
CA TRP A 83 -5.18 10.68 -4.79
C TRP A 83 -5.43 9.56 -3.78
N VAL A 84 -6.13 8.50 -4.19
CA VAL A 84 -6.39 7.31 -3.36
C VAL A 84 -5.08 6.63 -2.91
N GLN A 85 -4.03 6.67 -3.72
CA GLN A 85 -2.72 6.14 -3.31
C GLN A 85 -1.94 7.12 -2.41
N ILE A 86 -1.93 8.41 -2.75
CA ILE A 86 -1.09 9.42 -2.07
C ILE A 86 -1.59 9.70 -0.66
N ILE A 87 -2.91 9.83 -0.45
CA ILE A 87 -3.49 10.21 0.84
C ILE A 87 -3.07 9.26 1.99
N PRO A 88 -3.20 7.93 1.87
CA PRO A 88 -2.71 7.00 2.89
C PRO A 88 -1.23 7.16 3.21
N LEU A 89 -0.40 7.39 2.17
CA LEU A 89 1.05 7.52 2.33
C LEU A 89 1.44 8.81 3.05
N LEU A 90 0.77 9.92 2.73
CA LEU A 90 0.95 11.19 3.45
C LEU A 90 0.38 11.15 4.86
N THR A 91 -0.63 10.32 5.10
CA THR A 91 -1.20 10.14 6.43
C THR A 91 -0.17 9.58 7.39
N ILE A 92 0.72 8.67 6.95
CA ILE A 92 1.77 8.06 7.78
C ILE A 92 2.63 9.11 8.50
N PRO A 93 3.37 10.01 7.83
CA PRO A 93 4.20 11.00 8.51
C PRO A 93 3.35 11.99 9.33
N VAL A 94 2.14 12.33 8.87
CA VAL A 94 1.23 13.22 9.61
C VAL A 94 0.83 12.59 10.95
N VAL A 95 0.38 11.33 10.96
CA VAL A 95 0.00 10.66 12.21
C VAL A 95 1.20 10.39 13.11
N MET A 96 2.36 10.10 12.53
CA MET A 96 3.61 9.94 13.30
C MET A 96 4.06 11.24 13.97
N LEU A 97 3.87 12.38 13.32
CA LEU A 97 4.24 13.69 13.85
C LEU A 97 3.25 14.18 14.90
N LEU A 98 1.94 14.05 14.64
CA LEU A 98 0.89 14.62 15.47
C LEU A 98 0.46 13.73 16.65
N TYR A 99 0.58 12.41 16.50
CA TYR A 99 0.13 11.43 17.50
C TYR A 99 1.29 10.56 18.02
N ARG A 100 2.40 11.22 18.38
CA ARG A 100 3.62 10.59 18.92
C ARG A 100 3.26 9.69 20.11
N GLY A 101 3.71 8.43 20.05
CA GLY A 101 3.47 7.43 21.11
C GLY A 101 2.15 6.66 21.02
N ARG A 102 1.21 7.05 20.14
CA ARG A 102 -0.04 6.28 19.91
C ARG A 102 0.08 5.19 18.86
N LEU A 103 1.00 5.37 17.91
CA LEU A 103 1.27 4.36 16.88
C LEU A 103 2.21 3.30 17.45
N ALA A 104 1.64 2.14 17.80
CA ALA A 104 2.43 1.01 18.25
C ALA A 104 3.36 0.58 17.11
N HIS A 105 4.67 0.57 17.36
CA HIS A 105 5.71 0.19 16.41
C HIS A 105 5.86 1.14 15.19
N GLY A 106 5.73 2.45 15.39
CA GLY A 106 5.81 3.47 14.33
C GLY A 106 7.08 3.41 13.45
N TRP A 107 8.18 2.81 13.93
CA TRP A 107 9.38 2.62 13.12
C TRP A 107 9.19 1.63 11.96
N TRP A 108 8.41 0.56 12.15
CA TRP A 108 8.07 -0.38 11.08
C TRP A 108 7.16 0.28 10.04
N LEU A 109 6.32 1.22 10.47
CA LEU A 109 5.47 2.01 9.56
C LEU A 109 6.32 2.97 8.72
N ALA A 110 7.32 3.62 9.33
CA ALA A 110 8.30 4.42 8.60
C ALA A 110 9.13 3.57 7.63
N ALA A 111 9.56 2.38 8.03
CA ALA A 111 10.26 1.43 7.17
C ALA A 111 9.38 1.01 5.98
N ALA A 112 8.10 0.70 6.21
CA ALA A 112 7.14 0.38 5.15
C ALA A 112 6.99 1.53 4.13
N LEU A 113 6.85 2.77 4.62
CA LEU A 113 6.80 3.96 3.77
C LEU A 113 8.10 4.13 2.97
N GLY A 114 9.26 4.05 3.63
CA GLY A 114 10.56 4.17 2.98
C GLY A 114 10.75 3.12 1.87
N LEU A 115 10.41 1.87 2.15
CA LEU A 115 10.46 0.78 1.17
C LEU A 115 9.52 1.03 -0.01
N TYR A 116 8.31 1.54 0.22
CA TYR A 116 7.40 1.89 -0.87
C TYR A 116 7.92 3.05 -1.73
N LEU A 117 8.49 4.09 -1.12
CA LEU A 117 9.09 5.21 -1.84
C LEU A 117 10.29 4.75 -2.67
N LEU A 118 11.13 3.87 -2.12
CA LEU A 118 12.23 3.24 -2.86
C LEU A 118 11.71 2.38 -4.01
N ALA A 119 10.61 1.65 -3.83
CA ALA A 119 9.97 0.89 -4.91
C ALA A 119 9.54 1.80 -6.07
N LYS A 120 8.95 2.96 -5.75
CA LYS A 120 8.58 3.97 -6.76
C LYS A 120 9.80 4.62 -7.42
N GLY A 121 10.87 4.86 -6.66
CA GLY A 121 12.15 5.30 -7.22
C GLY A 121 12.75 4.30 -8.20
N ALA A 122 12.72 3.00 -7.87
CA ALA A 122 13.18 1.93 -8.75
C ALA A 122 12.37 1.82 -10.05
N GLU A 123 11.06 2.11 -9.99
CA GLU A 123 10.18 2.18 -11.16
C GLU A 123 10.52 3.38 -12.06
N LEU A 124 10.77 4.56 -11.49
CA LEU A 124 11.13 5.77 -12.25
C LEU A 124 12.52 5.68 -12.89
N LEU A 125 13.47 5.03 -12.20
CA LEU A 125 14.86 4.91 -12.61
C LEU A 125 15.14 3.58 -13.33
N HIS A 126 14.13 3.03 -14.02
CA HIS A 126 14.20 1.69 -14.60
C HIS A 126 15.48 1.44 -15.42
N ALA A 127 15.83 2.37 -16.31
CA ALA A 127 17.01 2.25 -17.18
C ALA A 127 18.33 2.30 -16.39
N GLN A 128 18.41 3.16 -15.37
CA GLN A 128 19.59 3.30 -14.52
C GLN A 128 19.77 2.08 -13.61
N VAL A 129 18.68 1.55 -13.05
CA VAL A 129 18.71 0.33 -12.23
C VAL A 129 19.15 -0.87 -13.07
N TYR A 130 18.64 -1.00 -14.30
CA TYR A 130 19.03 -2.07 -15.20
C TYR A 130 20.53 -2.04 -15.52
N ALA A 131 21.05 -0.85 -15.86
CA ALA A 131 22.48 -0.65 -16.14
C ALA A 131 23.38 -0.88 -14.91
N LEU A 132 22.99 -0.40 -13.73
CA LEU A 132 23.74 -0.58 -12.47
C LEU A 132 23.71 -2.02 -11.96
N SER A 133 22.66 -2.77 -12.29
CA SER A 133 22.50 -4.18 -11.92
C SER A 133 23.24 -5.15 -12.83
N LEU A 134 24.04 -4.68 -13.80
CA LEU A 134 24.67 -5.52 -14.82
C LEU A 134 23.63 -6.40 -15.54
N GLU A 135 22.46 -5.82 -15.84
CA GLU A 135 21.34 -6.49 -16.53
C GLU A 135 20.68 -7.66 -15.76
N LEU A 136 21.06 -7.91 -14.51
CA LEU A 136 20.50 -9.02 -13.69
C LEU A 136 19.07 -8.74 -13.21
N PHE A 137 18.70 -7.48 -12.94
CA PHE A 137 17.36 -7.13 -12.44
C PHE A 137 16.81 -5.85 -13.08
N SER A 138 15.58 -5.91 -13.57
CA SER A 138 14.87 -4.71 -13.98
C SER A 138 14.43 -3.87 -12.77
N GLY A 139 14.32 -2.56 -12.92
CA GLY A 139 13.70 -1.69 -11.90
C GLY A 139 12.28 -2.13 -11.53
N HIS A 140 11.61 -2.84 -12.45
CA HIS A 140 10.29 -3.41 -12.26
C HIS A 140 10.27 -4.70 -11.42
N THR A 141 11.34 -5.48 -11.39
CA THR A 141 11.48 -6.61 -10.44
C THR A 141 11.78 -6.06 -9.05
N LEU A 142 12.70 -5.09 -8.97
CA LEU A 142 13.12 -4.48 -7.71
C LEU A 142 11.96 -3.78 -7.01
N LYS A 143 11.08 -3.07 -7.74
CA LYS A 143 9.90 -2.44 -7.13
C LYS A 143 8.98 -3.44 -6.44
N HIS A 144 8.77 -4.63 -7.02
CA HIS A 144 7.89 -5.65 -6.43
C HIS A 144 8.50 -6.23 -5.16
N LEU A 145 9.82 -6.47 -5.15
CA LEU A 145 10.54 -6.93 -3.96
C LEU A 145 10.49 -5.90 -2.83
N LEU A 146 10.73 -4.62 -3.15
CA LEU A 146 10.66 -3.52 -2.18
C LEU A 146 9.24 -3.31 -1.64
N ALA A 147 8.22 -3.35 -2.52
CA ALA A 147 6.83 -3.25 -2.11
C ALA A 147 6.39 -4.45 -1.23
N ALA A 148 6.83 -5.66 -1.55
CA ALA A 148 6.59 -6.86 -0.74
C ALA A 148 7.26 -6.77 0.63
N ALA A 149 8.51 -6.28 0.69
CA ALA A 149 9.19 -6.01 1.96
C ALA A 149 8.44 -4.96 2.80
N GLY A 150 7.91 -3.90 2.17
CA GLY A 150 7.07 -2.91 2.84
C GLY A 150 5.79 -3.53 3.43
N CYS A 151 5.12 -4.40 2.68
CA CYS A 151 3.96 -5.14 3.18
C CYS A 151 4.33 -6.08 4.34
N TYR A 152 5.52 -6.69 4.29
CA TYR A 152 6.02 -7.53 5.38
C TYR A 152 6.24 -6.74 6.68
N CYS A 153 6.71 -5.50 6.62
CA CYS A 153 6.75 -4.61 7.79
C CYS A 153 5.36 -4.44 8.43
N LEU A 154 4.30 -4.32 7.63
CA LEU A 154 2.92 -4.23 8.14
C LEU A 154 2.48 -5.54 8.82
N VAL A 155 2.93 -6.70 8.34
CA VAL A 155 2.72 -8.00 9.01
C VAL A 155 3.44 -8.03 10.36
N LEU A 156 4.68 -7.53 10.44
CA LEU A 156 5.43 -7.46 11.69
C LEU A 156 4.75 -6.57 12.74
N ILE A 157 4.20 -5.43 12.31
CA ILE A 157 3.36 -4.57 13.17
C ILE A 157 2.18 -5.38 13.72
N GLN A 158 1.47 -6.11 12.87
CA GLN A 158 0.31 -6.91 13.30
C GLN A 158 0.69 -8.05 14.26
N ARG A 159 1.81 -8.74 13.99
CA ARG A 159 2.32 -9.82 14.86
C ARG A 159 2.79 -9.32 16.22
N GLY A 160 3.46 -8.17 16.26
CA GLY A 160 3.88 -7.51 17.51
C GLY A 160 2.69 -7.16 18.41
N ARG A 161 1.53 -6.87 17.82
CA ARG A 161 0.27 -6.59 18.55
C ARG A 161 -0.41 -7.84 19.10
N CYS A 162 -0.20 -9.01 18.49
CA CYS A 162 -0.82 -10.26 18.92
C CYS A 162 0.03 -11.04 19.94
N ARG A 163 1.23 -10.57 20.29
CA ARG A 163 2.00 -11.15 21.40
C ARG A 163 1.38 -10.70 22.72
N PRO A 164 0.97 -11.62 23.61
CA PRO A 164 0.58 -11.25 24.97
C PRO A 164 1.80 -10.60 25.65
N LEU A 165 1.57 -9.49 26.35
CA LEU A 165 2.57 -8.90 27.23
C LEU A 165 3.02 -9.99 28.21
N GLN A 166 4.30 -10.36 28.16
CA GLN A 166 4.85 -11.20 29.22
C GLN A 166 4.75 -10.40 30.52
N PRO A 167 4.14 -10.96 31.59
CA PRO A 167 4.19 -10.30 32.88
C PRO A 167 5.66 -10.24 33.31
N VAL A 168 6.11 -9.02 33.63
CA VAL A 168 7.42 -8.75 34.26
C VAL A 168 7.34 -9.13 35.73
#